data_AF-A0A6P8TIC3-F1
#
_entry.id   AF-A0A6P8TIC3-F1
#
_cell.length_a   1.000
_cell.length_b   1.000
_cell.length_c   1.000
_cell.angle_alpha   90.00
_cell.angle_beta   90.00
_cell.angle_gamma   90.00
#
_symmetry.space_group_name_H-M   'P 1'
#
loop_
_entity.id
_entity.type
_entity.pdbx_description
1 polymer ?
#
loop_
_entity_poly.entity_id
_entity_poly.type
_entity_poly.pdbx_seq_one_letter_code
_entity_poly.pdbx_strand_id
1 'polypeptide(L)'
;MANRLSEEEQDLHHMKSAAAEFYRLNRVPQELERALNQLFIHRPEDVHGYLADYFQKLCAAPRISRLRGKEVYDARGQLSIEAEVFCIVCNKEKSMSSAAVSSLSGPKEALLDQQRAADVRTAAQWINEPLSTMLKGTNPCEQSEVDHML
;
A
#
# COMPACT_ATOMS: atom_id res chain seq x y z
N MET A 1 -21.11 -37.83 -21.68
CA MET A 1 -19.65 -37.76 -21.41
C MET A 1 -18.89 -37.05 -22.54
N ALA A 2 -19.18 -37.30 -23.83
CA ALA A 2 -18.50 -36.61 -24.95
C ALA A 2 -18.66 -35.07 -24.98
N ASN A 3 -19.83 -34.52 -24.61
CA ASN A 3 -20.07 -33.08 -24.66
C ASN A 3 -19.25 -32.28 -23.62
N ARG A 4 -18.97 -32.87 -22.46
CA ARG A 4 -18.21 -32.20 -21.38
C ARG A 4 -16.72 -32.07 -21.71
N LEU A 5 -16.16 -33.06 -22.39
CA LEU A 5 -14.77 -33.03 -22.86
C LEU A 5 -14.57 -31.93 -23.92
N SER A 6 -15.56 -31.71 -24.79
CA SER A 6 -15.53 -30.62 -25.78
C SER A 6 -15.65 -29.22 -25.16
N GLU A 7 -16.41 -29.07 -24.07
CA GLU A 7 -16.57 -27.81 -23.35
C GLU A 7 -15.26 -27.45 -22.61
N GLU A 8 -14.64 -28.42 -21.93
CA GLU A 8 -13.37 -28.25 -21.23
C GLU A 8 -12.20 -27.88 -22.17
N GLU A 9 -12.17 -28.45 -23.38
CA GLU A 9 -11.16 -28.11 -24.39
C GLU A 9 -11.35 -26.69 -24.96
N GLN A 10 -12.60 -26.26 -25.16
CA GLN A 10 -12.92 -24.90 -25.59
C GLN A 10 -12.56 -23.87 -24.52
N ASP A 11 -12.86 -24.15 -23.25
CA ASP A 11 -12.50 -23.31 -22.11
C ASP A 11 -10.98 -23.18 -21.97
N LEU A 12 -10.25 -24.29 -22.11
CA LEU A 12 -8.79 -24.28 -22.08
C LEU A 12 -8.20 -23.46 -23.23
N HIS A 13 -8.75 -23.59 -24.43
CA HIS A 13 -8.32 -22.82 -25.60
C HIS A 13 -8.58 -21.32 -25.41
N HIS A 14 -9.75 -20.96 -24.88
CA HIS A 14 -10.10 -19.59 -24.56
C HIS A 14 -9.14 -19.01 -23.51
N MET A 15 -8.88 -19.75 -22.43
CA MET A 15 -7.96 -19.33 -21.38
C MET A 15 -6.53 -19.12 -21.91
N LYS A 16 -6.02 -20.02 -22.77
CA LYS A 16 -4.70 -19.88 -23.40
C LYS A 16 -4.62 -18.63 -24.27
N SER A 17 -5.67 -18.38 -25.06
CA SER A 17 -5.75 -17.21 -25.94
C SER A 17 -5.77 -15.92 -25.13
N ALA A 18 -6.59 -15.86 -24.08
CA ALA A 18 -6.68 -14.71 -23.18
C ALA A 18 -5.34 -14.45 -22.45
N ALA A 19 -4.65 -15.49 -21.99
CA ALA A 19 -3.34 -15.36 -21.36
C ALA A 19 -2.28 -14.82 -22.34
N ALA A 20 -2.24 -15.35 -23.57
CA ALA A 20 -1.31 -14.89 -24.60
C ALA A 20 -1.55 -13.42 -24.96
N GLU A 21 -2.82 -13.00 -25.07
CA GLU A 21 -3.18 -11.61 -25.30
C GLU A 21 -2.75 -10.72 -24.12
N PHE A 22 -3.04 -11.14 -22.89
CA PHE A 22 -2.65 -10.41 -21.68
C PHE A 22 -1.13 -10.20 -21.61
N TYR A 23 -0.32 -11.24 -21.85
CA TYR A 23 1.14 -11.11 -21.84
C TYR A 23 1.66 -10.20 -22.95
N ARG A 24 1.06 -10.27 -24.14
CA ARG A 24 1.41 -9.42 -25.27
C ARG A 24 1.11 -7.95 -24.98
N LEU A 25 -0.08 -7.65 -24.45
CA LEU A 25 -0.49 -6.28 -24.11
C LEU A 25 0.41 -5.67 -23.03
N ASN A 26 0.81 -6.48 -22.05
CA ASN A 26 1.68 -6.05 -20.94
C ASN A 26 3.19 -6.20 -21.24
N ARG A 27 3.56 -6.57 -22.48
CA ARG A 27 4.96 -6.74 -22.92
C ARG A 27 5.81 -7.67 -22.03
N VAL A 28 5.16 -8.66 -21.42
CA VAL A 28 5.81 -9.57 -20.45
C VAL A 28 7.01 -10.31 -21.08
N PRO A 29 6.93 -10.88 -22.30
CA PRO A 29 8.06 -11.57 -22.90
C PRO A 29 9.26 -10.65 -23.15
N GLN A 30 9.02 -9.43 -23.64
CA GLN A 30 10.07 -8.46 -23.97
C GLN A 30 10.81 -7.99 -22.71
N GLU A 31 10.09 -7.71 -21.62
CA GLU A 31 10.71 -7.32 -20.36
C GLU A 31 11.47 -8.47 -19.70
N LEU A 32 10.96 -9.71 -19.78
CA LEU A 32 11.69 -10.89 -19.32
C LEU A 32 12.98 -11.10 -20.11
N GLU A 33 12.92 -11.02 -21.44
CA GLU A 33 14.10 -11.15 -22.30
C GLU A 33 15.15 -10.09 -21.96
N ARG A 34 14.71 -8.83 -21.80
CA ARG A 34 15.59 -7.73 -21.41
C ARG A 34 16.25 -7.95 -20.04
N ALA A 35 15.47 -8.39 -19.05
CA ALA A 35 15.98 -8.70 -17.72
C ALA A 35 17.04 -9.82 -17.77
N LEU A 36 16.77 -10.90 -18.49
CA LEU A 36 17.68 -12.04 -18.64
C LEU A 36 18.96 -11.67 -19.40
N ASN A 37 18.85 -10.88 -20.45
CA ASN A 37 20.00 -10.38 -21.20
C ASN A 37 20.89 -9.49 -20.31
N GLN A 38 20.30 -8.57 -19.54
CA GLN A 38 21.07 -7.74 -18.60
C GLN A 38 21.71 -8.58 -17.51
N LEU A 39 20.99 -9.53 -16.93
CA LEU A 39 21.51 -10.44 -15.91
C LEU A 39 22.74 -11.22 -16.42
N PHE A 40 22.68 -11.75 -17.65
CA PHE A 40 23.79 -12.49 -18.25
C PHE A 40 25.03 -11.63 -18.50
N ILE A 41 24.83 -10.35 -18.85
CA ILE A 41 25.91 -9.39 -19.06
C ILE A 41 26.58 -9.03 -17.72
N HIS A 42 25.79 -8.74 -16.69
CA HIS A 42 26.31 -8.23 -15.42
C HIS A 42 26.84 -9.33 -14.49
N ARG A 43 26.32 -10.55 -14.59
CA ARG A 43 26.69 -11.72 -13.77
C ARG A 43 26.85 -11.39 -12.27
N PRO A 44 25.81 -10.81 -11.64
CA PRO A 44 25.87 -10.47 -10.23
C PRO A 44 26.01 -11.73 -9.38
N GLU A 45 26.57 -11.59 -8.18
CA GLU A 45 26.66 -12.67 -7.20
C GLU A 45 25.25 -13.12 -6.75
N ASP A 46 24.36 -12.16 -6.50
CA ASP A 46 22.94 -12.42 -6.22
C ASP A 46 22.08 -12.23 -7.48
N VAL A 47 21.89 -13.33 -8.20
CA VAL A 47 21.06 -13.42 -9.42
C VAL A 47 19.60 -13.02 -9.15
N HIS A 48 19.04 -13.48 -8.02
CA HIS A 48 17.63 -13.25 -7.71
C HIS A 48 17.38 -11.83 -7.20
N GLY A 49 18.29 -11.30 -6.38
CA GLY A 49 18.27 -9.91 -5.94
C GLY A 49 18.34 -8.92 -7.10
N TYR A 50 19.18 -9.21 -8.11
CA TYR A 50 19.25 -8.38 -9.32
C TYR A 50 17.93 -8.37 -10.10
N LEU A 51 17.31 -9.53 -10.32
CA LEU A 51 16.02 -9.60 -11.00
C LEU A 51 14.92 -8.92 -10.17
N ALA A 52 14.95 -9.08 -8.85
CA ALA A 52 14.00 -8.41 -7.95
C ALA A 52 14.10 -6.88 -8.07
N ASP A 53 15.31 -6.33 -8.04
CA ASP A 53 15.54 -4.89 -8.25
C ASP A 53 15.11 -4.41 -9.65
N TYR A 54 15.40 -5.19 -10.70
CA TYR A 54 14.95 -4.90 -12.06
C TYR A 54 13.42 -4.77 -12.13
N PHE A 55 12.68 -5.78 -11.64
CA PHE A 55 11.22 -5.74 -11.68
C PHE A 55 10.61 -4.73 -10.69
N GLN A 56 11.29 -4.45 -9.58
CA GLN A 56 10.90 -3.41 -8.63
C GLN A 56 10.87 -2.03 -9.28
N LYS A 57 11.80 -1.73 -10.21
CA LYS A 57 11.83 -0.48 -10.98
C LYS A 57 10.71 -0.36 -12.02
N LEU A 58 10.16 -1.50 -12.47
CA LEU A 58 9.02 -1.55 -13.40
C LEU A 58 7.67 -1.47 -12.69
N CYS A 59 7.64 -1.68 -11.37
CA CYS A 59 6.40 -1.64 -10.60
C CYS A 59 5.80 -0.23 -10.61
N ALA A 60 4.46 -0.17 -10.53
CA ALA A 60 3.75 1.08 -10.36
C ALA A 60 4.19 1.81 -9.08
N ALA A 61 4.09 3.14 -9.10
CA ALA A 61 4.37 3.96 -7.92
C ALA A 61 3.51 3.51 -6.72
N PRO A 62 4.04 3.61 -5.49
CA PRO A 62 3.26 3.41 -4.27
C PRO A 62 1.99 4.25 -4.27
N ARG A 63 0.92 3.70 -3.72
CA ARG A 63 -0.33 4.47 -3.50
C ARG A 63 -0.88 4.21 -2.11
N ILE A 64 -1.41 5.24 -1.47
CA ILE A 64 -2.05 5.12 -0.16
C ILE A 64 -3.25 4.17 -0.29
N SER A 65 -3.31 3.13 0.55
CA SER A 65 -4.42 2.18 0.60
C SER A 65 -5.45 2.57 1.65
N ARG A 66 -4.96 3.00 2.82
CA ARG A 66 -5.75 3.47 3.96
C ARG A 66 -4.87 4.18 4.99
N LEU A 67 -5.52 4.95 5.84
CA LEU A 67 -4.94 5.45 7.09
C LEU A 67 -5.50 4.67 8.28
N ARG A 68 -4.77 4.70 9.41
CA ARG A 68 -5.21 4.10 10.66
C ARG A 68 -4.87 5.02 11.84
N GLY A 69 -5.90 5.59 12.46
CA GLY A 69 -5.83 6.30 13.72
C GLY A 69 -6.03 5.33 14.88
N LYS A 70 -5.07 5.29 15.82
CA LYS A 70 -5.11 4.45 17.02
C LYS A 70 -5.00 5.30 18.27
N GLU A 71 -5.82 4.98 19.25
CA GLU A 71 -5.66 5.49 20.61
C GLU A 71 -4.41 4.85 21.23
N VAL A 72 -3.48 5.67 21.71
CA VAL A 72 -2.23 5.26 22.35
C VAL A 72 -2.00 6.05 23.63
N TYR A 73 -1.06 5.64 24.46
CA TYR A 73 -0.65 6.39 25.65
C TYR A 73 0.74 6.97 25.45
N ASP A 74 0.91 8.24 25.79
CA ASP A 74 2.21 8.89 25.74
C ASP A 74 3.10 8.52 26.94
N ALA A 75 4.30 9.09 26.99
CA ALA A 75 5.27 8.85 28.06
C ALA A 75 4.79 9.29 29.46
N ARG A 76 3.73 10.09 29.57
CA ARG A 76 3.11 10.51 30.84
C ARG A 76 1.91 9.63 31.20
N GLY A 77 1.60 8.62 30.40
CA GLY A 77 0.39 7.80 30.55
C GLY A 77 -0.88 8.54 30.14
N GLN A 78 -0.78 9.61 29.37
CA GLN A 78 -1.94 10.37 28.89
C GLN A 78 -2.39 9.83 27.53
N LEU A 79 -3.71 9.70 27.37
CA LEU A 79 -4.32 9.29 26.12
C LEU A 79 -3.93 10.25 24.98
N SER A 80 -3.55 9.68 23.85
CA SER A 80 -2.97 10.34 22.68
C SER A 80 -3.38 9.60 21.41
N ILE A 81 -3.06 10.17 20.24
CA ILE A 81 -3.39 9.59 18.94
C ILE A 81 -2.11 9.25 18.16
N GLU A 82 -2.10 8.07 17.55
CA GLU A 82 -1.13 7.64 16.54
C GLU A 82 -1.82 7.52 15.19
N ALA A 83 -1.25 8.12 14.14
CA ALA A 83 -1.68 7.95 12.76
C ALA A 83 -0.65 7.09 12.02
N GLU A 84 -1.11 6.01 11.39
CA GLU A 84 -0.31 5.08 10.59
C GLU A 84 -0.78 5.09 9.13
N VAL A 85 0.17 5.17 8.20
CA VAL A 85 -0.09 5.22 6.75
C VAL A 85 0.20 3.85 6.13
N PHE A 86 -0.79 3.29 5.44
CA PHE A 86 -0.64 2.07 4.66
C PHE A 86 -0.67 2.36 3.17
N CYS A 87 0.22 1.71 2.42
CA CYS A 87 0.32 1.86 0.97
C CYS A 87 0.33 0.51 0.27
N ILE A 88 -0.19 0.46 -0.96
CA ILE A 88 0.07 -0.64 -1.90
C ILE A 88 1.42 -0.40 -2.57
N VAL A 89 2.37 -1.28 -2.32
CA VAL A 89 3.70 -1.30 -2.95
C VAL A 89 3.89 -2.67 -3.59
N CYS A 90 4.13 -2.71 -4.90
CA CYS A 90 4.27 -3.96 -5.67
C CYS A 90 3.08 -4.92 -5.46
N ASN A 91 1.86 -4.38 -5.56
CA ASN A 91 0.60 -5.10 -5.33
C ASN A 91 0.43 -5.72 -3.93
N LYS A 92 1.22 -5.28 -2.93
CA LYS A 92 1.07 -5.69 -1.53
C LYS A 92 0.84 -4.48 -0.63
N GLU A 93 -0.12 -4.58 0.28
CA GLU A 93 -0.28 -3.57 1.33
C GLU A 93 0.89 -3.64 2.33
N LYS A 94 1.46 -2.49 2.67
CA LYS A 94 2.55 -2.34 3.65
C LYS A 94 2.27 -1.12 4.53
N SER A 95 2.63 -1.21 5.82
CA SER A 95 2.75 -0.05 6.69
C SER A 95 4.03 0.71 6.30
N MET A 96 3.91 2.00 6.00
CA MET A 96 5.01 2.81 5.50
C MET A 96 5.58 3.75 6.57
N SER A 97 4.70 4.33 7.38
CA SER A 97 5.08 5.29 8.41
C SER A 97 4.01 5.36 9.50
N SER A 98 4.42 5.83 10.67
CA SER A 98 3.55 6.10 11.80
C SER A 98 4.04 7.35 12.54
N ALA A 99 3.12 8.16 13.04
CA ALA A 99 3.43 9.32 13.87
C ALA A 99 2.41 9.43 15.00
N ALA A 100 2.91 9.65 16.21
CA ALA A 100 2.08 9.88 17.40
C ALA A 100 2.24 11.31 17.89
N VAL A 101 1.14 11.93 18.32
CA VAL A 101 1.13 13.26 18.91
C VAL A 101 0.66 13.18 20.36
N SER A 102 1.50 13.69 21.27
CA SER A 102 1.17 13.83 22.69
C SER A 102 0.29 15.06 22.88
N SER A 103 -0.74 14.94 23.71
CA SER A 103 -1.59 16.07 24.05
C SER A 103 -0.84 17.02 25.01
N LEU A 104 -0.55 18.24 24.56
CA LEU A 104 -0.02 19.31 25.41
C LEU A 104 -1.15 19.81 26.32
N SER A 105 -1.24 19.27 27.53
CA SER A 105 -2.12 19.80 28.57
C SER A 105 -1.30 20.27 29.76
N GLY A 106 -1.60 21.48 30.25
CA GLY A 106 -1.00 22.03 31.46
C GLY A 106 -1.36 21.22 32.72
N PRO A 107 -0.69 21.49 33.85
CA PRO A 107 -0.87 20.70 35.05
C PRO A 107 -2.17 21.09 35.77
N LYS A 108 -3.31 20.48 35.39
CA LYS A 108 -4.46 20.16 36.28
C LYS A 108 -5.71 19.71 35.51
N GLU A 109 -6.45 18.81 36.18
CA GLU A 109 -7.89 18.51 36.11
C GLU A 109 -8.33 17.24 35.36
N ALA A 110 -8.80 16.27 36.14
CA ALA A 110 -9.46 15.02 35.71
C ALA A 110 -10.74 15.25 34.87
N LEU A 111 -11.27 16.48 34.85
CA LEU A 111 -12.36 16.89 33.94
C LEU A 111 -11.87 16.95 32.47
N LEU A 112 -10.57 17.13 32.25
CA LEU A 112 -9.96 17.12 30.91
C LEU A 112 -9.84 15.70 30.33
N ASP A 113 -9.86 14.65 31.15
CA ASP A 113 -9.60 13.29 30.65
C ASP A 113 -10.78 12.71 29.85
N GLN A 114 -12.02 13.01 30.24
CA GLN A 114 -13.20 12.63 29.45
C GLN A 114 -13.28 13.41 28.14
N GLN A 115 -13.00 14.72 28.17
CA GLN A 115 -12.93 15.54 26.97
C GLN A 115 -11.81 15.07 26.04
N ARG A 116 -10.62 14.78 26.59
CA ARG A 116 -9.48 14.22 25.84
C ARG A 116 -9.83 12.89 25.20
N ALA A 117 -10.53 12.01 25.92
CA ALA A 117 -11.00 10.75 25.35
C ALA A 117 -11.98 10.95 24.19
N ALA A 118 -12.87 11.95 24.29
CA ALA A 118 -13.73 12.31 23.19
C ALA A 118 -12.92 12.85 21.99
N ASP A 119 -11.99 13.78 22.23
CA ASP A 119 -11.17 14.40 21.19
C ASP A 119 -10.29 13.37 20.46
N VAL A 120 -9.62 12.49 21.20
CA VAL A 120 -8.78 11.41 20.63
C VAL A 120 -9.64 10.43 19.83
N ARG A 121 -10.81 10.05 20.33
CA ARG A 121 -11.72 9.16 19.61
C ARG A 121 -12.25 9.81 18.33
N THR A 122 -12.61 11.09 18.39
CA THR A 122 -13.00 11.85 17.20
C THR A 122 -11.85 11.90 16.20
N ALA A 123 -10.64 12.25 16.62
CA ALA A 123 -9.46 12.24 15.74
C ALA A 123 -9.24 10.88 15.08
N ALA A 124 -9.34 9.79 15.84
CA ALA A 124 -9.24 8.43 15.30
C ALA A 124 -10.30 8.14 14.23
N GLN A 125 -11.56 8.54 14.47
CA GLN A 125 -12.65 8.39 13.50
C GLN A 125 -12.37 9.19 12.21
N TRP A 126 -11.91 10.44 12.33
CA TRP A 126 -11.55 11.26 11.17
C TRP A 126 -10.41 10.66 10.36
N ILE A 127 -9.37 10.14 11.03
CA ILE A 127 -8.26 9.48 10.35
C ILE A 127 -8.74 8.21 9.64
N ASN A 128 -9.51 7.37 10.32
CA ASN A 128 -9.91 6.06 9.82
C ASN A 128 -10.88 6.12 8.63
N GLU A 129 -11.74 7.15 8.56
CA GLU A 129 -12.82 7.21 7.58
C GLU A 129 -12.66 8.36 6.56
N PRO A 130 -12.94 9.64 6.88
CA PRO A 130 -12.93 10.70 5.87
C PRO A 130 -11.53 10.93 5.30
N LEU A 131 -10.49 11.01 6.13
CA LEU A 131 -9.12 11.23 5.63
C LEU A 131 -8.58 10.03 4.87
N SER A 132 -8.82 8.82 5.38
CA SER A 132 -8.46 7.57 4.71
C SER A 132 -9.09 7.45 3.33
N THR A 133 -10.38 7.81 3.21
CA THR A 133 -11.11 7.78 1.94
C THR A 133 -10.60 8.84 0.98
N MET A 134 -10.40 10.07 1.46
CA MET A 134 -9.94 11.20 0.66
C MET A 134 -8.55 10.95 0.05
N LEU A 135 -7.63 10.38 0.83
CA LEU A 135 -6.24 10.18 0.39
C LEU A 135 -6.03 8.84 -0.33
N LYS A 136 -7.05 7.98 -0.41
CA LYS A 136 -6.93 6.66 -1.03
C LYS A 136 -6.54 6.77 -2.51
N GLY A 137 -5.50 6.04 -2.89
CA GLY A 137 -5.00 5.98 -4.27
C GLY A 137 -3.96 7.04 -4.62
N THR A 138 -3.74 8.03 -3.76
CA THR A 138 -2.75 9.10 -3.97
C THR A 138 -1.33 8.56 -3.77
N ASN A 139 -0.35 9.17 -4.45
CA ASN A 139 1.06 8.80 -4.29
C ASN A 139 1.62 9.44 -3.00
N PRO A 140 2.08 8.66 -2.01
CA PRO A 140 2.59 9.20 -0.75
C PRO A 140 3.88 10.03 -0.90
N CYS A 141 4.55 9.96 -2.06
CA CYS A 141 5.73 10.78 -2.34
C CYS A 141 5.41 12.18 -2.86
N GLU A 142 4.15 12.46 -3.25
CA GLU A 142 3.70 13.77 -3.75
C GLU A 142 3.21 14.64 -2.58
N GLN A 143 4.10 14.94 -1.64
CA GLN A 143 3.76 15.57 -0.36
C GLN A 143 2.94 16.86 -0.52
N SER A 144 3.30 17.73 -1.47
CA SER A 144 2.58 18.99 -1.69
C SER A 144 1.13 18.80 -2.16
N GLU A 145 0.86 17.76 -2.97
CA GLU A 145 -0.50 17.46 -3.43
C GLU A 145 -1.33 16.91 -2.27
N VAL A 146 -0.76 16.00 -1.48
CA VAL A 146 -1.37 15.44 -0.27
C VAL A 146 -1.72 16.54 0.73
N ASP A 147 -0.80 17.48 0.97
CA ASP A 147 -1.01 18.60 1.89
C ASP A 147 -2.05 19.59 1.38
N HIS A 148 -2.25 19.72 0.07
CA HIS A 148 -3.32 20.56 -0.50
C HIS A 148 -4.71 19.94 -0.38
N MET A 149 -4.81 18.62 -0.23
CA MET A 149 -6.09 17.93 -0.01
C MET A 149 -6.55 17.99 1.46
N LEU A 150 -5.61 18.13 2.40
CA LEU A 150 -5.84 18.20 3.85
C LEU A 150 -6.21 19.62 4.30
#